data_AF-A0A1V8TZ06-F1
#
_entry.id   AF-A0A1V8TZ06-F1
#
_cell.length_a   1.000
_cell.length_b   1.000
_cell.length_c   1.000
_cell.angle_alpha   90.00
_cell.angle_beta   90.00
_cell.angle_gamma   90.00
#
_symmetry.space_group_name_H-M   'P 1'
#
loop_
_entity.id
_entity.type
_entity.pdbx_description
1 polymer ?
#
loop_
_entity_poly.entity_id
_entity_poly.type
_entity_poly.pdbx_seq_one_letter_code
_entity_poly.pdbx_strand_id
1 'polypeptide(L)'
;MLMRRQDDAVLRALTHQLNSLRRIATTACRPHDEAPGSTAAKPPVDGKAELLRRRNYGNPPLPISPLLVGDKPRANRKPKASREQQKPEDLTEFQQALALNPYALALASPVRHCTLTSAKLPKHFLLPFSTSLIPPSGSPSEKSKASLQSGHHSSLSDALPATSYVLNDASVIAHLSKKSHWRTLVTERMKQHFAPTVQKNAKTINVKDFWSWNADATQIRERLERDVLNAVMEATEYESGRLVSDGDVEAACVILPCDFRGFAGNVADFMGAGAMTHRLPGPPAGTTASDIPMSRRLDLEKAIGLLKHDLTTKVQLAFDRLAAHTT
;
A
#
# COMPACT_ATOMS: atom_id res chain seq x y z
N MET A 1 11.83 -16.94 30.07
CA MET A 1 12.16 -15.52 30.38
C MET A 1 13.03 -14.82 29.32
N LEU A 2 13.69 -15.53 28.39
CA LEU A 2 14.55 -14.91 27.36
C LEU A 2 13.79 -14.28 26.17
N MET A 3 12.64 -14.82 25.76
CA MET A 3 11.87 -14.28 24.61
C MET A 3 11.34 -12.85 24.83
N ARG A 4 10.90 -12.49 26.05
CA ARG A 4 10.41 -11.13 26.34
C ARG A 4 11.49 -10.03 26.20
N ARG A 5 12.78 -10.38 26.28
CA ARG A 5 13.86 -9.39 26.18
C ARG A 5 14.19 -9.00 24.73
N GLN A 6 13.89 -9.86 23.75
CA GLN A 6 14.14 -9.57 22.34
C GLN A 6 13.09 -8.62 21.76
N ASP A 7 11.82 -8.79 22.12
CA ASP A 7 10.72 -7.91 21.67
C ASP A 7 10.92 -6.45 22.12
N ASP A 8 11.41 -6.25 23.34
CA ASP A 8 11.71 -4.92 23.89
C ASP A 8 12.90 -4.24 23.19
N ALA A 9 13.82 -5.00 22.61
CA ALA A 9 14.95 -4.45 21.86
C ALA A 9 14.50 -3.97 20.48
N VAL A 10 13.66 -4.74 19.79
CA VAL A 10 13.08 -4.36 18.49
C VAL A 10 12.16 -3.14 18.61
N LEU A 11 11.31 -3.09 19.64
CA LEU A 11 10.48 -1.93 19.95
C LEU A 11 11.30 -0.66 20.24
N ARG A 12 12.44 -0.80 20.94
CA ARG A 12 13.36 0.33 21.19
C ARG A 12 14.09 0.79 19.93
N ALA A 13 14.50 -0.13 19.07
CA ALA A 13 15.13 0.19 17.79
C ALA A 13 14.15 0.94 16.85
N LEU A 14 12.91 0.46 16.76
CA LEU A 14 11.86 1.10 15.96
C LEU A 14 11.50 2.50 16.48
N THR A 15 11.35 2.67 17.80
CA THR A 15 11.08 4.00 18.38
C THR A 15 12.22 4.98 18.14
N HIS A 16 13.48 4.54 18.16
CA HIS A 16 14.63 5.38 17.82
C HIS A 16 14.66 5.78 16.35
N GLN A 17 14.39 4.86 15.42
CA GLN A 17 14.30 5.17 13.99
C GLN A 17 13.13 6.10 13.65
N LEU A 18 11.97 5.91 14.28
CA LEU A 18 10.82 6.79 14.09
C LEU A 18 11.08 8.21 14.60
N ASN A 19 11.82 8.35 15.70
CA ASN A 19 12.17 9.66 16.25
C ASN A 19 13.25 10.38 15.42
N SER A 20 14.17 9.66 14.78
CA SER A 20 15.17 10.28 13.90
C SER A 20 14.53 10.83 12.61
N LEU A 21 13.57 10.11 12.03
CA LEU A 21 12.85 10.54 10.83
C LEU A 21 11.94 11.75 11.08
N ARG A 22 11.34 11.87 12.28
CA ARG A 22 10.54 13.04 12.67
C ARG A 22 11.34 14.33 12.74
N ARG A 23 12.64 14.28 13.11
CA ARG A 23 13.50 15.48 13.16
C ARG A 23 13.85 16.03 11.77
N ILE A 24 13.86 15.19 10.74
CA ILE A 24 14.16 15.62 9.36
C ILE A 24 12.95 16.33 8.74
N ALA A 25 11.73 15.97 9.14
CA ALA A 25 10.50 16.54 8.58
C ALA A 25 10.11 17.92 9.16
N THR A 26 10.56 18.27 10.37
CA THR A 26 10.12 19.49 11.06
C THR A 26 10.91 20.75 10.72
N THR A 27 12.02 20.66 9.97
CA THR A 27 12.78 21.86 9.54
C THR A 27 12.15 22.60 8.36
N ALA A 28 11.07 22.08 7.77
CA ALA A 28 10.45 22.67 6.57
C ALA A 28 9.26 23.61 6.82
N CYS A 29 8.78 23.74 8.05
CA CYS A 29 7.60 24.57 8.36
C CYS A 29 7.91 25.54 9.51
N ARG A 30 8.52 26.69 9.20
CA ARG A 30 8.52 27.83 10.14
C ARG A 30 7.18 28.56 10.07
N PRO A 31 6.56 28.92 11.21
CA PRO A 31 5.39 29.79 11.24
C PRO A 31 5.77 31.22 10.84
N HIS A 32 4.82 31.89 10.17
CA HIS A 32 4.89 33.26 9.72
C HIS A 32 4.76 34.21 10.92
N ASP A 33 5.80 35.01 11.19
CA ASP A 33 5.66 36.23 11.99
C ASP A 33 5.08 37.33 11.09
N GLU A 34 4.04 38.00 11.59
CA GLU A 34 3.42 39.16 10.96
C GLU A 34 4.31 40.41 11.15
N ALA A 35 4.59 41.12 10.05
CA ALA A 35 5.14 42.47 10.10
C ALA A 35 4.37 43.40 9.14
N PRO A 36 4.04 44.64 9.56
CA PRO A 36 3.21 45.57 8.82
C PRO A 36 4.03 46.51 7.91
N GLY A 37 3.36 47.13 6.92
CA GLY A 37 3.82 48.37 6.29
C GLY A 37 4.37 48.25 4.86
N SER A 38 3.46 48.22 3.89
CA SER A 38 3.75 48.29 2.45
C SER A 38 4.10 49.72 2.01
N THR A 39 5.35 49.96 1.64
CA THR A 39 5.75 51.05 0.73
C THR A 39 6.27 50.46 -0.57
N ALA A 40 5.53 50.71 -1.66
CA ALA A 40 5.85 50.24 -3.00
C ALA A 40 7.13 50.93 -3.54
N ALA A 41 8.23 50.19 -3.57
CA ALA A 41 9.46 50.63 -4.22
C ALA A 41 9.41 50.36 -5.74
N LYS A 42 9.68 51.40 -6.54
CA LYS A 42 9.81 51.34 -8.01
C LYS A 42 10.93 50.36 -8.42
N PRO A 43 10.81 49.65 -9.56
CA PRO A 43 11.87 48.76 -10.01
C PRO A 43 13.13 49.55 -10.41
N PRO A 44 14.35 49.10 -10.04
CA PRO A 44 15.58 49.71 -10.51
C PRO A 44 15.73 49.49 -12.01
N VAL A 45 15.91 50.60 -12.73
CA VAL A 45 16.36 50.65 -14.12
C VAL A 45 17.86 50.40 -14.09
N ASP A 46 18.26 49.13 -14.17
CA ASP A 46 19.62 48.70 -14.53
C ASP A 46 19.60 47.17 -14.69
N GLY A 47 20.33 46.63 -15.66
CA GLY A 47 20.26 45.23 -16.15
C GLY A 47 20.54 44.08 -15.14
N LYS A 48 20.47 44.33 -13.83
CA LYS A 48 20.53 43.32 -12.75
C LYS A 48 19.16 42.75 -12.34
N ALA A 49 18.07 43.24 -12.94
CA ALA A 49 16.71 42.78 -12.63
C ALA A 49 16.46 41.28 -12.93
N GLU A 50 17.31 40.64 -13.74
CA GLU A 50 17.22 39.20 -14.03
C GLU A 50 17.64 38.30 -12.86
N LEU A 51 18.36 38.83 -11.86
CA LEU A 51 18.79 38.08 -10.68
C LEU A 51 17.75 38.08 -9.55
N LEU A 52 16.54 38.58 -9.77
CA LEU A 52 15.56 38.76 -8.70
C LEU A 52 14.26 37.99 -8.98
N ARG A 53 13.94 37.03 -8.12
CA ARG A 53 12.68 36.29 -8.18
C ARG A 53 11.58 37.13 -7.55
N ARG A 54 10.66 37.61 -8.38
CA ARG A 54 9.43 38.25 -7.91
C ARG A 54 8.61 37.25 -7.07
N ARG A 55 8.17 37.69 -5.89
CA ARG A 55 7.24 36.96 -5.03
C ARG A 55 5.87 37.61 -5.11
N ASN A 56 4.82 36.80 -4.96
CA ASN A 56 3.46 37.30 -4.84
C ASN A 56 3.28 37.97 -3.46
N TYR A 57 2.28 38.84 -3.35
CA TYR A 57 1.85 39.48 -2.08
C TYR A 57 2.81 40.52 -1.49
N GLY A 58 3.47 41.34 -2.32
CA GLY A 58 4.24 42.51 -1.85
C GLY A 58 5.54 42.18 -1.11
N ASN A 59 5.93 40.91 -1.04
CA ASN A 59 7.19 40.51 -0.41
C ASN A 59 8.40 40.96 -1.24
N PRO A 60 9.51 41.36 -0.59
CA PRO A 60 10.73 41.75 -1.30
C PRO A 60 11.25 40.59 -2.16
N PRO A 61 11.75 40.88 -3.37
CA PRO A 61 12.24 39.86 -4.27
C PRO A 61 13.47 39.17 -3.69
N LEU A 62 13.58 37.85 -3.88
CA LEU A 62 14.74 37.08 -3.44
C LEU A 62 15.79 37.01 -4.55
N PRO A 63 17.09 37.05 -4.20
CA PRO A 63 18.15 36.81 -5.18
C PRO A 63 18.03 35.39 -5.76
N ILE A 64 18.04 35.31 -7.10
CA ILE A 64 18.20 34.10 -7.90
C ILE A 64 19.70 33.83 -7.98
N SER A 65 20.10 32.58 -7.75
CA SER A 65 21.52 32.21 -7.91
C SER A 65 21.95 32.44 -9.37
N PRO A 66 23.16 32.98 -9.63
CA PRO A 66 23.65 33.26 -10.98
C PRO A 66 23.56 32.05 -11.94
N LEU A 67 23.63 30.83 -11.40
CA LEU A 67 23.50 29.58 -12.15
C LEU A 67 22.09 29.34 -12.73
N LEU A 68 21.06 29.99 -12.20
CA LEU A 68 19.64 29.80 -12.58
C LEU A 68 19.11 30.90 -13.51
N VAL A 69 19.97 31.81 -13.97
CA VAL A 69 19.58 33.04 -14.66
C VAL A 69 19.41 32.84 -16.16
N GLY A 70 20.18 31.93 -16.76
CA GLY A 70 20.03 31.53 -18.17
C GLY A 70 19.07 30.35 -18.38
N ASP A 71 18.98 29.47 -17.39
CA ASP A 71 18.04 28.36 -17.39
C ASP A 71 16.76 28.79 -16.70
N LYS A 72 15.80 29.36 -17.46
CA LYS A 72 14.41 29.52 -17.00
C LYS A 72 14.05 28.26 -16.19
N PRO A 73 13.73 28.38 -14.89
CA PRO A 73 13.82 27.27 -13.97
C PRO A 73 13.07 26.09 -14.56
N ARG A 74 13.80 25.00 -14.88
CA ARG A 74 13.21 23.75 -15.39
C ARG A 74 12.02 23.31 -14.53
N ALA A 75 12.01 23.72 -13.26
CA ALA A 75 10.93 23.55 -12.30
C ALA A 75 9.55 24.11 -12.73
N ASN A 76 9.50 25.14 -13.59
CA ASN A 76 8.25 25.71 -14.10
C ASN A 76 7.85 25.15 -15.48
N ARG A 77 8.68 24.30 -16.09
CA ARG A 77 8.25 23.57 -17.29
C ARG A 77 7.22 22.55 -16.83
N LYS A 78 5.94 22.79 -17.14
CA LYS A 78 4.93 21.74 -17.08
C LYS A 78 5.53 20.52 -17.78
N PRO A 79 5.62 19.34 -17.14
CA PRO A 79 6.16 18.16 -17.79
C PRO A 79 5.45 17.99 -19.14
N LYS A 80 6.22 18.05 -20.22
CA LYS A 80 5.71 17.96 -21.59
C LYS A 80 5.12 16.57 -21.78
N ALA A 81 3.79 16.48 -21.74
CA ALA A 81 3.00 15.29 -21.99
C ALA A 81 3.39 14.07 -21.12
N SER A 82 2.48 13.10 -21.00
CA SER A 82 2.89 11.76 -20.62
C SER A 82 3.99 11.33 -21.58
N ARG A 83 5.12 10.80 -21.09
CA ARG A 83 6.05 10.11 -22.00
C ARG A 83 5.23 9.08 -22.78
N GLU A 84 5.38 9.07 -24.10
CA GLU A 84 4.72 8.06 -24.94
C GLU A 84 5.16 6.69 -24.42
N GLN A 85 4.18 5.88 -24.03
CA GLN A 85 4.45 4.52 -23.60
C GLN A 85 4.92 3.75 -24.84
N GLN A 86 6.08 3.09 -24.73
CA GLN A 86 6.56 2.22 -25.81
C GLN A 86 5.51 1.13 -26.05
N LYS A 87 5.25 0.84 -27.34
CA LYS A 87 4.35 -0.25 -27.70
C LYS A 87 4.96 -1.57 -27.23
N PRO A 88 4.13 -2.55 -26.80
CA PRO A 88 4.63 -3.84 -26.33
C PRO A 88 5.46 -4.58 -27.41
N GLU A 89 5.15 -4.34 -28.69
CA GLU A 89 5.83 -4.93 -29.85
C GLU A 89 7.28 -4.43 -30.03
N ASP A 90 7.57 -3.20 -29.57
CA ASP A 90 8.89 -2.58 -29.73
C ASP A 90 9.83 -2.86 -28.54
N LEU A 91 9.38 -3.68 -27.57
CA LEU A 91 10.15 -3.99 -26.37
C LEU A 91 11.24 -5.02 -26.69
N THR A 92 12.46 -4.76 -26.20
CA THR A 92 13.54 -5.75 -26.27
C THR A 92 13.20 -7.00 -25.45
N GLU A 93 13.77 -8.15 -25.79
CA GLU A 93 13.55 -9.40 -25.04
C GLU A 93 13.80 -9.23 -23.53
N PHE A 94 14.82 -8.46 -23.15
CA PHE A 94 15.09 -8.12 -21.75
C PHE A 94 13.96 -7.27 -21.13
N GLN A 95 13.42 -6.29 -21.86
CA GLN A 95 12.31 -5.47 -21.37
C GLN A 95 11.03 -6.30 -21.22
N GLN A 96 10.78 -7.22 -22.15
CA GLN A 96 9.67 -8.17 -22.04
C GLN A 96 9.86 -9.05 -20.80
N ALA A 97 11.04 -9.66 -20.61
CA ALA A 97 11.34 -10.45 -19.42
C ALA A 97 11.23 -9.64 -18.12
N LEU A 98 11.62 -8.37 -18.13
CA LEU A 98 11.50 -7.47 -16.99
C LEU A 98 10.05 -7.08 -16.71
N ALA A 99 9.23 -6.89 -17.74
CA ALA A 99 7.80 -6.62 -17.60
C ALA A 99 7.05 -7.79 -16.96
N LEU A 100 7.49 -9.02 -17.24
CA LEU A 100 6.96 -10.25 -16.65
C LEU A 100 7.47 -10.52 -15.22
N ASN A 101 8.46 -9.78 -14.73
CA ASN A 101 9.04 -10.04 -13.42
C ASN A 101 8.11 -9.49 -12.31
N PRO A 102 7.59 -10.33 -11.39
CA PRO A 102 6.69 -9.89 -10.33
C PRO A 102 7.34 -8.84 -9.43
N TYR A 103 8.62 -8.99 -9.09
CA TYR A 103 9.32 -8.01 -8.25
C TYR A 103 9.50 -6.67 -8.95
N ALA A 104 9.73 -6.68 -10.26
CA ALA A 104 9.78 -5.44 -11.04
C ALA A 104 8.41 -4.74 -11.05
N LEU A 105 7.31 -5.50 -11.21
CA LEU A 105 5.94 -4.99 -11.11
C LEU A 105 5.60 -4.44 -9.72
N ALA A 106 6.04 -5.13 -8.66
CA ALA A 106 5.88 -4.66 -7.28
C ALA A 106 6.57 -3.30 -7.07
N LEU A 107 7.80 -3.16 -7.56
CA LEU A 107 8.59 -1.93 -7.47
C LEU A 107 8.07 -0.82 -8.38
N ALA A 108 7.54 -1.17 -9.55
CA ALA A 108 6.90 -0.23 -10.48
C ALA A 108 5.57 0.32 -9.96
N SER A 109 4.98 -0.30 -8.93
CA SER A 109 3.75 0.20 -8.33
C SER A 109 3.91 1.63 -7.78
N PRO A 110 2.86 2.48 -7.83
CA PRO A 110 2.97 3.87 -7.41
C PRO A 110 3.51 4.02 -5.99
N VAL A 111 4.53 4.87 -5.82
CA VAL A 111 5.12 5.15 -4.51
C VAL A 111 4.13 5.92 -3.64
N ARG A 112 3.86 5.39 -2.45
CA ARG A 112 3.00 5.99 -1.42
C ARG A 112 3.77 6.20 -0.13
N HIS A 113 3.21 7.03 0.73
CA HIS A 113 3.76 7.34 2.04
C HIS A 113 3.12 6.46 3.11
N CYS A 114 3.93 5.78 3.90
CA CYS A 114 3.46 5.08 5.09
C CYS A 114 3.14 6.10 6.19
N THR A 115 1.91 6.10 6.68
CA THR A 115 1.41 7.10 7.64
C THR A 115 2.09 6.99 9.01
N LEU A 116 2.54 5.78 9.39
CA LEU A 116 3.19 5.55 10.68
C LEU A 116 4.69 5.84 10.64
N THR A 117 5.39 5.28 9.66
CA THR A 117 6.86 5.34 9.59
C THR A 117 7.37 6.52 8.78
N SER A 118 6.49 7.23 8.07
CA SER A 118 6.84 8.26 7.10
C SER A 118 7.72 7.78 5.94
N ALA A 119 7.93 6.48 5.79
CA ALA A 119 8.68 5.90 4.69
C ALA A 119 7.92 6.05 3.36
N LYS A 120 8.65 6.22 2.26
CA LYS A 120 8.09 6.23 0.91
C LYS A 120 8.38 4.89 0.25
N LEU A 121 7.35 4.11 -0.02
CA LEU A 121 7.45 2.76 -0.55
C LEU A 121 6.44 2.54 -1.67
N PRO A 122 6.73 1.66 -2.64
CA PRO A 122 5.74 1.21 -3.61
C PRO A 122 4.46 0.70 -2.90
N LYS A 123 3.29 1.01 -3.46
CA LYS A 123 1.97 0.62 -2.91
C LYS A 123 1.88 -0.89 -2.65
N HIS A 124 2.62 -1.70 -3.39
CA HIS A 124 2.65 -3.14 -3.21
C HIS A 124 2.95 -3.56 -1.76
N PHE A 125 3.93 -2.91 -1.11
CA PHE A 125 4.39 -3.19 0.27
C PHE A 125 3.52 -2.55 1.37
N LEU A 126 2.43 -1.89 0.98
CA LEU A 126 1.60 -1.11 1.89
C LEU A 126 0.17 -1.64 1.93
N LEU A 127 -0.38 -1.78 3.13
CA LEU A 127 -1.79 -2.04 3.40
C LEU A 127 -2.57 -0.73 3.31
N PRO A 128 -3.63 -0.66 2.47
CA PRO A 128 -4.54 0.47 2.46
C PRO A 128 -5.53 0.37 3.63
N PHE A 129 -5.85 1.52 4.22
CA PHE A 129 -6.92 1.70 5.19
C PHE A 129 -7.88 2.76 4.68
N SER A 130 -9.18 2.46 4.71
CA SER A 130 -10.24 3.39 4.34
C SER A 130 -11.27 3.47 5.45
N THR A 131 -12.03 4.57 5.45
CA THR A 131 -13.10 4.78 6.41
C THR A 131 -14.41 4.36 5.79
N SER A 132 -15.12 3.40 6.36
CA SER A 132 -16.51 3.09 6.03
C SER A 132 -17.46 3.80 6.98
N LEU A 133 -18.62 4.21 6.47
CA LEU A 133 -19.67 4.82 7.27
C LEU A 133 -20.48 3.72 7.98
N ILE A 134 -20.69 3.87 9.28
CA ILE A 134 -21.62 3.02 10.03
C ILE A 134 -22.97 3.74 10.04
N PRO A 135 -24.03 3.15 9.46
CA PRO A 135 -25.36 3.74 9.51
C PRO A 135 -25.84 3.85 10.97
N PRO A 136 -26.54 4.93 11.34
CA PRO A 136 -27.07 5.08 12.70
C PRO A 136 -28.11 3.99 12.98
N SER A 137 -28.09 3.38 14.17
CA SER A 137 -28.90 2.20 14.53
C SER A 137 -30.40 2.49 14.69
N GLY A 138 -30.90 3.59 14.12
CA GLY A 138 -32.32 3.99 14.18
C GLY A 138 -32.75 4.68 15.48
N SER A 139 -31.84 4.89 16.44
CA SER A 139 -32.14 5.69 17.63
C SER A 139 -31.87 7.18 17.34
N PRO A 140 -32.78 8.10 17.74
CA PRO A 140 -32.73 9.52 17.35
C PRO A 140 -31.55 10.31 17.97
N SER A 141 -30.78 9.70 18.89
CA SER A 141 -29.64 10.34 19.56
C SER A 141 -28.28 9.80 19.09
N GLU A 142 -28.27 8.75 18.24
CA GLU A 142 -27.02 8.12 17.85
C GLU A 142 -26.35 8.86 16.69
N LYS A 143 -25.22 9.48 16.99
CA LYS A 143 -24.38 10.17 16.01
C LYS A 143 -23.84 9.15 15.01
N SER A 144 -23.87 9.48 13.71
CA SER A 144 -23.19 8.69 12.69
C SER A 144 -21.73 8.48 13.08
N LYS A 145 -21.26 7.24 12.97
CA LYS A 145 -19.89 6.85 13.25
C LYS A 145 -19.22 6.38 11.98
N ALA A 146 -17.90 6.43 12.01
CA ALA A 146 -17.02 5.94 10.98
C ALA A 146 -16.24 4.74 11.52
N SER A 147 -15.92 3.80 10.66
CA SER A 147 -15.14 2.61 10.96
C SER A 147 -13.88 2.62 10.10
N LEU A 148 -12.71 2.50 10.70
CA LEU A 148 -11.47 2.35 9.96
C LEU A 148 -11.24 0.87 9.65
N GLN A 149 -11.26 0.53 8.36
CA GLN A 149 -11.13 -0.84 7.86
C GLN A 149 -9.94 -0.97 6.91
N SER A 150 -9.34 -2.17 6.88
CA SER A 150 -8.32 -2.47 5.87
C SER A 150 -9.00 -2.63 4.51
N GLY A 151 -8.52 -1.89 3.52
CA GLY A 151 -9.14 -1.87 2.21
C GLY A 151 -8.94 -0.58 1.46
N HIS A 152 -9.07 -0.69 0.14
CA HIS A 152 -9.23 0.49 -0.69
C HIS A 152 -10.69 0.95 -0.59
N HIS A 153 -10.93 2.26 -0.70
CA HIS A 153 -12.30 2.79 -0.71
C HIS A 153 -13.14 2.20 -1.85
N SER A 154 -12.50 1.78 -2.95
CA SER A 154 -13.18 1.15 -4.09
C SER A 154 -13.62 -0.29 -3.82
N SER A 155 -13.07 -0.94 -2.79
CA SER A 155 -13.42 -2.33 -2.42
C SER A 155 -14.43 -2.42 -1.27
N LEU A 156 -14.78 -1.29 -0.65
CA LEU A 156 -15.67 -1.23 0.50
C LEU A 156 -16.95 -0.47 0.12
N SER A 157 -18.10 -1.05 0.43
CA SER A 157 -19.38 -0.33 0.38
C SER A 157 -19.33 0.84 1.37
N ASP A 158 -19.86 1.99 0.97
CA ASP A 158 -20.02 3.17 1.83
C ASP A 158 -18.71 3.74 2.39
N ALA A 159 -17.59 3.51 1.69
CA ALA A 159 -16.32 4.07 2.05
C ALA A 159 -16.14 5.51 1.58
N LEU A 160 -15.57 6.33 2.47
CA LEU A 160 -15.18 7.70 2.15
C LEU A 160 -14.03 7.69 1.14
N PRO A 161 -13.96 8.68 0.22
CA PRO A 161 -12.95 8.78 -0.82
C PRO A 161 -11.59 9.27 -0.29
N ALA A 162 -11.03 8.54 0.65
CA ALA A 162 -9.68 8.75 1.17
C ALA A 162 -9.11 7.45 1.72
N THR A 163 -7.85 7.18 1.41
CA THR A 163 -7.10 6.02 1.90
C THR A 163 -5.82 6.47 2.57
N SER A 164 -5.53 5.89 3.74
CA SER A 164 -4.22 5.94 4.36
C SER A 164 -3.48 4.63 4.08
N TYR A 165 -2.16 4.66 4.14
CA TYR A 165 -1.33 3.49 3.87
C TYR A 165 -0.41 3.21 5.06
N VAL A 166 -0.20 1.93 5.35
CA VAL A 166 0.67 1.42 6.42
C VAL A 166 1.50 0.27 5.86
N LEU A 167 2.67 -0.01 6.44
CA LEU A 167 3.45 -1.20 6.11
C LEU A 167 2.61 -2.48 6.28
N ASN A 168 2.74 -3.39 5.32
CA ASN A 168 2.15 -4.72 5.40
C ASN A 168 3.00 -5.64 6.29
N ASP A 169 2.83 -5.51 7.60
CA ASP A 169 3.60 -6.22 8.62
C ASP A 169 2.70 -6.47 9.85
N ALA A 170 2.61 -7.72 10.31
CA ALA A 170 1.78 -8.11 11.45
C ALA A 170 2.17 -7.37 12.74
N SER A 171 3.45 -7.10 12.95
CA SER A 171 3.93 -6.37 14.13
C SER A 171 3.40 -4.93 14.16
N VAL A 172 3.30 -4.30 12.99
CA VAL A 172 2.76 -2.95 12.82
C VAL A 172 1.25 -2.95 13.05
N ILE A 173 0.53 -3.94 12.55
CA ILE A 173 -0.91 -4.10 12.82
C ILE A 173 -1.18 -4.35 14.30
N ALA A 174 -0.40 -5.21 14.95
CA ALA A 174 -0.48 -5.47 16.38
C ALA A 174 -0.17 -4.22 17.23
N HIS A 175 0.72 -3.34 16.74
CA HIS A 175 0.99 -2.06 17.38
C HIS A 175 -0.19 -1.08 17.24
N LEU A 176 -0.84 -1.06 16.08
CA LEU A 176 -2.01 -0.22 15.82
C LEU A 176 -3.20 -0.56 16.72
N SER A 177 -3.40 -1.84 17.02
CA SER A 177 -4.49 -2.30 17.87
C SER A 177 -4.30 -1.96 19.35
N LYS A 178 -3.07 -1.93 19.87
CA LYS A 178 -2.82 -1.92 21.32
C LYS A 178 -3.07 -0.62 22.09
N LYS A 179 -3.12 0.57 21.47
CA LYS A 179 -3.18 1.86 22.22
C LYS A 179 -3.86 3.01 21.47
N SER A 180 -4.89 2.72 20.67
CA SER A 180 -5.54 3.73 19.81
C SER A 180 -4.58 4.47 18.85
N HIS A 181 -3.42 3.88 18.55
CA HIS A 181 -2.45 4.44 17.61
C HIS A 181 -3.02 4.50 16.18
N TRP A 182 -4.00 3.66 15.88
CA TRP A 182 -4.79 3.73 14.65
C TRP A 182 -5.42 5.10 14.37
N ARG A 183 -5.63 5.95 15.39
CA ARG A 183 -6.14 7.31 15.19
C ARG A 183 -5.24 8.15 14.28
N THR A 184 -3.94 7.86 14.25
CA THR A 184 -2.98 8.53 13.36
C THR A 184 -3.23 8.22 11.88
N LEU A 185 -3.94 7.14 11.56
CA LEU A 185 -4.30 6.76 10.21
C LEU A 185 -5.47 7.57 9.65
N VAL A 186 -6.23 8.24 10.52
CA VAL A 186 -7.35 9.10 10.12
C VAL A 186 -6.80 10.44 9.66
N THR A 187 -6.67 10.57 8.34
CA THR A 187 -6.14 11.76 7.70
C THR A 187 -7.12 12.93 7.77
N GLU A 188 -6.62 14.16 7.60
CA GLU A 188 -7.47 15.34 7.51
C GLU A 188 -8.48 15.24 6.35
N ARG A 189 -8.10 14.63 5.24
CA ARG A 189 -9.00 14.38 4.10
C ARG A 189 -10.17 13.46 4.48
N MET A 190 -9.92 12.41 5.26
CA MET A 190 -11.00 11.55 5.78
C MET A 190 -11.97 12.36 6.65
N LYS A 191 -11.46 13.26 7.51
CA LYS A 191 -12.31 14.15 8.32
C LYS A 191 -13.12 15.12 7.46
N GLN A 192 -12.53 15.65 6.40
CA GLN A 192 -13.21 16.56 5.47
C GLN A 192 -14.37 15.85 4.74
N HIS A 193 -14.19 14.59 4.35
CA HIS A 193 -15.26 13.80 3.72
C HIS A 193 -16.34 13.35 4.70
N PHE A 194 -16.00 13.17 5.97
CA PHE A 194 -16.96 12.78 7.02
C PHE A 194 -17.73 13.97 7.61
N ALA A 195 -17.15 15.17 7.56
CA ALA A 195 -17.74 16.39 8.10
C ALA A 195 -19.19 16.69 7.65
N PRO A 196 -19.54 16.54 6.35
CA PRO A 196 -20.92 16.73 5.89
C PRO A 196 -21.91 15.74 6.54
N THR A 197 -21.49 14.49 6.75
CA THR A 197 -22.32 13.44 7.35
C THR A 197 -22.72 13.79 8.79
N VAL A 198 -21.84 14.44 9.54
CA VAL A 198 -22.07 14.82 10.96
C VAL A 198 -22.51 16.29 11.11
N GLN A 199 -22.59 17.04 10.02
CA GLN A 199 -22.88 18.48 10.01
C GLN A 199 -21.95 19.28 10.95
N LYS A 200 -20.66 18.90 10.97
CA LYS A 200 -19.63 19.54 11.81
C LYS A 200 -18.43 19.98 10.99
N ASN A 201 -17.73 21.00 11.45
CA ASN A 201 -16.48 21.44 10.84
C ASN A 201 -15.38 20.37 11.00
N ALA A 202 -14.72 20.00 9.91
CA ALA A 202 -13.67 18.96 9.89
C ALA A 202 -12.59 19.15 10.97
N LYS A 203 -12.23 20.41 11.29
CA LYS A 203 -11.23 20.76 12.32
C LYS A 203 -11.68 20.45 13.75
N THR A 204 -13.00 20.46 14.00
CA THR A 204 -13.59 20.23 15.33
C THR A 204 -13.89 18.75 15.61
N ILE A 205 -13.73 17.89 14.61
CA ILE A 205 -14.06 16.47 14.71
C ILE A 205 -12.95 15.73 15.47
N ASN A 206 -13.31 15.22 16.64
CA ASN A 206 -12.46 14.36 17.45
C ASN A 206 -12.52 12.92 16.94
N VAL A 207 -11.37 12.38 16.50
CA VAL A 207 -11.28 11.02 15.95
C VAL A 207 -11.75 9.97 16.96
N LYS A 208 -11.48 10.16 18.25
CA LYS A 208 -11.84 9.19 19.29
C LYS A 208 -13.35 8.96 19.40
N ASP A 209 -14.13 10.01 19.18
CA ASP A 209 -15.57 9.99 19.44
C ASP A 209 -16.37 9.51 18.23
N PHE A 210 -15.80 9.68 17.03
CA PHE A 210 -16.48 9.43 15.77
C PHE A 210 -15.94 8.23 14.99
N TRP A 211 -14.71 7.77 15.26
CA TRP A 211 -14.14 6.60 14.60
C TRP A 211 -14.04 5.41 15.55
N SER A 212 -14.30 4.23 15.01
CA SER A 212 -13.93 2.94 15.59
C SER A 212 -12.83 2.28 14.76
N TRP A 213 -12.06 1.42 15.42
CA TRP A 213 -11.12 0.53 14.75
C TRP A 213 -11.83 -0.79 14.46
N ASN A 214 -11.85 -1.20 13.19
CA ASN A 214 -12.41 -2.47 12.75
C ASN A 214 -11.45 -3.08 11.72
N ALA A 215 -10.22 -3.32 12.16
CA ALA A 215 -9.19 -3.93 11.35
C ALA A 215 -8.37 -4.87 12.23
N ASP A 216 -9.04 -5.91 12.69
CA ASP A 216 -8.40 -6.99 13.43
C ASP A 216 -7.45 -7.75 12.50
N ALA A 217 -6.32 -8.21 13.03
CA ALA A 217 -5.29 -8.90 12.25
C ALA A 217 -5.84 -10.13 11.51
N THR A 218 -6.86 -10.79 12.09
CA THR A 218 -7.59 -11.90 11.46
C THR A 218 -8.35 -11.46 10.22
N GLN A 219 -9.12 -10.37 10.30
CA GLN A 219 -9.87 -9.83 9.16
C GLN A 219 -8.95 -9.37 8.03
N ILE A 220 -7.79 -8.77 8.37
CA ILE A 220 -6.79 -8.38 7.37
C ILE A 220 -6.26 -9.62 6.64
N ARG A 221 -5.92 -10.67 7.40
CA ARG A 221 -5.45 -11.93 6.84
C ARG A 221 -6.49 -12.59 5.95
N GLU A 222 -7.72 -12.76 6.42
CA GLU A 222 -8.83 -13.33 5.62
C GLU A 222 -9.06 -12.55 4.33
N ARG A 223 -8.91 -11.23 4.39
CA ARG A 223 -9.01 -10.38 3.20
C ARG A 223 -7.85 -10.62 2.22
N LEU A 224 -6.61 -10.72 2.71
CA LEU A 224 -5.45 -11.06 1.86
C LEU A 224 -5.59 -12.46 1.26
N GLU A 225 -6.09 -13.44 2.01
CA GLU A 225 -6.41 -14.78 1.51
C GLU A 225 -7.49 -14.72 0.41
N ARG A 226 -8.51 -13.88 0.57
CA ARG A 226 -9.53 -13.64 -0.46
C ARG A 226 -8.93 -12.97 -1.70
N ASP A 227 -8.00 -12.03 -1.54
CA ASP A 227 -7.30 -11.38 -2.66
C ASP A 227 -6.47 -12.41 -3.45
N VAL A 228 -5.83 -13.38 -2.76
CA VAL A 228 -5.13 -14.51 -3.41
C VAL A 228 -6.12 -15.38 -4.17
N LEU A 229 -7.23 -15.79 -3.54
CA LEU A 229 -8.27 -16.60 -4.19
C LEU A 229 -8.84 -15.92 -5.43
N ASN A 230 -9.12 -14.62 -5.36
CA ASN A 230 -9.61 -13.85 -6.50
C ASN A 230 -8.58 -13.80 -7.63
N ALA A 231 -7.30 -13.60 -7.31
CA ALA A 231 -6.23 -13.59 -8.32
C ALA A 231 -6.07 -14.96 -8.99
N VAL A 232 -6.20 -16.05 -8.22
CA VAL A 232 -6.19 -17.42 -8.74
C VAL A 232 -7.39 -17.69 -9.63
N MET A 233 -8.60 -17.29 -9.20
CA MET A 233 -9.81 -17.42 -10.00
C MET A 233 -9.72 -16.64 -11.33
N GLU A 234 -9.27 -15.39 -11.29
CA GLU A 234 -9.06 -14.56 -12.47
C GLU A 234 -8.06 -15.22 -13.44
N ALA A 235 -7.00 -15.84 -12.91
CA ALA A 235 -6.04 -16.60 -13.72
C ALA A 235 -6.69 -17.83 -14.37
N THR A 236 -7.51 -18.59 -13.63
CA THR A 236 -8.17 -19.81 -14.13
C THR A 236 -9.25 -19.53 -15.16
N GLU A 237 -10.05 -18.47 -14.99
CA GLU A 237 -11.13 -18.10 -15.93
C GLU A 237 -10.56 -17.65 -17.28
N TYR A 238 -9.43 -16.94 -17.27
CA TYR A 238 -8.81 -16.43 -18.49
C TYR A 238 -8.15 -17.53 -19.33
N GLU A 239 -7.57 -18.55 -18.70
CA GLU A 239 -6.86 -19.63 -19.40
C GLU A 239 -7.77 -20.74 -19.96
N SER A 240 -9.10 -20.57 -19.91
CA SER A 240 -10.07 -21.62 -20.29
C SER A 240 -9.87 -22.93 -19.52
N GLY A 241 -9.19 -22.86 -18.36
CA GLY A 241 -8.65 -23.99 -17.63
C GLY A 241 -9.72 -24.73 -16.84
N ARG A 242 -10.03 -25.95 -17.27
CA ARG A 242 -10.87 -26.91 -16.54
C ARG A 242 -10.25 -27.14 -15.15
N LEU A 243 -10.96 -26.80 -14.07
CA LEU A 243 -10.64 -27.27 -12.73
C LEU A 243 -10.72 -28.81 -12.75
N VAL A 244 -9.59 -29.49 -12.89
CA VAL A 244 -9.52 -30.93 -12.76
C VAL A 244 -9.57 -31.22 -11.26
N SER A 245 -10.76 -31.56 -10.76
CA SER A 245 -10.84 -32.30 -9.50
C SER A 245 -10.28 -33.68 -9.79
N ASP A 246 -9.00 -33.91 -9.51
CA ASP A 246 -8.53 -35.27 -9.36
C ASP A 246 -9.34 -35.87 -8.22
N GLY A 247 -10.06 -36.94 -8.54
CA GLY A 247 -10.99 -37.60 -7.65
C GLY A 247 -10.25 -38.17 -6.45
N ASP A 248 -10.11 -37.36 -5.42
CA ASP A 248 -10.27 -37.72 -4.02
C ASP A 248 -10.40 -36.41 -3.23
N VAL A 249 -11.46 -36.37 -2.43
CA VAL A 249 -11.97 -35.21 -1.72
C VAL A 249 -10.89 -34.62 -0.80
N GLU A 250 -10.52 -33.35 -1.02
CA GLU A 250 -10.25 -32.29 0.00
C GLU A 250 -9.24 -31.19 -0.41
N ALA A 251 -8.52 -31.28 -1.52
CA ALA A 251 -7.59 -30.21 -1.93
C ALA A 251 -7.84 -29.76 -3.37
N ALA A 252 -8.42 -28.58 -3.56
CA ALA A 252 -8.44 -27.91 -4.86
C ALA A 252 -7.02 -27.43 -5.20
N CYS A 253 -6.25 -28.27 -5.89
CA CYS A 253 -5.02 -27.85 -6.53
C CYS A 253 -5.35 -27.24 -7.89
N VAL A 254 -4.94 -25.99 -8.12
CA VAL A 254 -4.93 -25.44 -9.48
C VAL A 254 -3.74 -26.05 -10.21
N ILE A 255 -4.00 -27.11 -10.97
CA ILE A 255 -3.03 -27.70 -11.89
C ILE A 255 -3.30 -27.06 -13.26
N LEU A 256 -2.41 -26.18 -13.70
CA LEU A 256 -2.47 -25.61 -15.04
C LEU A 256 -1.85 -26.60 -16.03
N PRO A 257 -2.53 -26.94 -17.15
CA PRO A 257 -2.00 -27.84 -18.14
C PRO A 257 -0.79 -27.19 -18.84
N CYS A 258 0.40 -27.76 -18.62
CA CYS A 258 1.56 -27.46 -19.46
C CYS A 258 1.36 -28.16 -20.81
N ASP A 259 1.03 -27.43 -21.87
CA ASP A 259 1.17 -27.95 -23.24
C ASP A 259 2.67 -28.04 -23.60
N PHE A 260 3.34 -29.08 -23.12
CA PHE A 260 4.65 -29.50 -23.64
C PHE A 260 4.43 -30.34 -24.91
N ARG A 261 3.99 -29.69 -25.99
CA ARG A 261 3.95 -30.33 -27.30
C ARG A 261 5.37 -30.43 -27.85
N GLY A 262 6.10 -31.47 -27.46
CA GLY A 262 7.38 -31.81 -28.11
C GLY A 262 8.44 -32.57 -27.32
N PHE A 263 8.17 -33.12 -26.13
CA PHE A 263 9.21 -33.85 -25.38
C PHE A 263 8.71 -35.21 -24.87
N ALA A 264 9.19 -36.28 -25.50
CA ALA A 264 8.97 -37.66 -25.07
C ALA A 264 9.98 -38.09 -23.98
N GLY A 265 10.10 -37.26 -22.94
CA GLY A 265 11.03 -37.48 -21.82
C GLY A 265 10.29 -37.70 -20.50
N ASN A 266 10.82 -38.59 -19.67
CA ASN A 266 10.25 -38.99 -18.39
C ASN A 266 10.29 -37.82 -17.38
N VAL A 267 9.19 -37.58 -16.66
CA VAL A 267 9.01 -36.45 -15.72
C VAL A 267 10.01 -36.50 -14.54
N ALA A 268 10.58 -37.67 -14.25
CA ALA A 268 11.57 -37.86 -13.19
C ALA A 268 12.90 -37.13 -13.43
N ASP A 269 13.22 -36.77 -14.68
CA ASP A 269 14.54 -36.20 -15.02
C ASP A 269 14.62 -34.67 -14.85
N PHE A 270 13.51 -33.99 -14.54
CA PHE A 270 13.46 -32.51 -14.46
C PHE A 270 13.51 -31.92 -13.03
N MET A 271 13.66 -32.74 -11.97
CA MET A 271 13.85 -32.23 -10.60
C MET A 271 15.22 -31.54 -10.34
N GLY A 272 15.99 -31.24 -11.40
CA GLY A 272 17.30 -30.60 -11.32
C GLY A 272 17.33 -29.07 -11.53
N ALA A 273 16.21 -28.41 -11.87
CA ALA A 273 16.24 -26.98 -12.21
C ALA A 273 15.06 -26.18 -11.59
N GLY A 274 15.28 -25.68 -10.37
CA GLY A 274 14.82 -24.35 -9.95
C GLY A 274 13.32 -24.03 -9.91
N ALA A 275 12.44 -24.98 -9.56
CA ALA A 275 11.07 -24.63 -9.16
C ALA A 275 11.09 -23.94 -7.78
N MET A 276 10.73 -22.65 -7.73
CA MET A 276 10.50 -21.92 -6.47
C MET A 276 9.25 -22.47 -5.79
N THR A 277 9.41 -23.40 -4.87
CA THR A 277 8.34 -23.90 -4.00
C THR A 277 8.17 -22.94 -2.81
N HIS A 278 7.07 -22.19 -2.79
CA HIS A 278 6.71 -21.39 -1.63
C HIS A 278 6.01 -22.25 -0.59
N ARG A 279 6.70 -22.55 0.52
CA ARG A 279 6.12 -23.21 1.70
C ARG A 279 5.78 -22.14 2.73
N LEU A 280 4.49 -21.91 3.00
CA LEU A 280 4.08 -20.98 4.05
C LEU A 280 4.37 -21.57 5.45
N PRO A 281 4.71 -20.74 6.45
CA PRO A 281 4.91 -21.22 7.81
C PRO A 281 3.59 -21.75 8.38
N GLY A 282 3.60 -23.01 8.80
CA GLY A 282 2.47 -23.64 9.48
C GLY A 282 2.11 -22.92 10.78
N PRO A 283 0.88 -23.10 11.28
CA PRO A 283 0.45 -22.53 12.55
C PRO A 283 1.40 -22.97 13.69
N PRO A 284 1.58 -22.15 14.73
CA PRO A 284 2.44 -22.48 15.86
C PRO A 284 1.96 -23.77 16.54
N ALA A 285 2.93 -24.62 16.92
CA ALA A 285 2.69 -25.91 17.54
C ALA A 285 1.77 -25.76 18.77
N GLY A 286 0.59 -26.37 18.70
CA GLY A 286 -0.40 -26.38 19.79
C GLY A 286 -1.83 -25.99 19.41
N THR A 287 -2.10 -25.63 18.15
CA THR A 287 -3.47 -25.35 17.70
C THR A 287 -4.12 -26.65 17.23
N THR A 288 -4.97 -27.27 18.05
CA THR A 288 -5.77 -28.43 17.67
C THR A 288 -6.80 -28.03 16.61
N ALA A 289 -6.89 -28.82 15.54
CA ALA A 289 -7.67 -28.54 14.33
C ALA A 289 -9.21 -28.57 14.51
N SER A 290 -9.72 -28.77 15.74
CA SER A 290 -11.14 -29.05 15.98
C SER A 290 -12.06 -27.83 16.11
N ASP A 291 -11.52 -26.62 16.31
CA ASP A 291 -12.36 -25.49 16.80
C ASP A 291 -12.51 -24.33 15.79
N ILE A 292 -12.19 -24.54 14.50
CA ILE A 292 -12.31 -23.49 13.47
C ILE A 292 -13.42 -23.90 12.49
N PRO A 293 -14.47 -23.06 12.29
CA PRO A 293 -15.57 -23.39 11.39
C PRO A 293 -15.07 -23.64 9.96
N MET A 294 -15.32 -24.84 9.46
CA MET A 294 -14.94 -25.34 8.14
C MET A 294 -15.71 -24.63 7.02
N SER A 295 -15.18 -23.51 6.54
CA SER A 295 -15.50 -23.03 5.21
C SER A 295 -14.20 -22.66 4.48
N ARG A 296 -13.69 -23.64 3.73
CA ARG A 296 -12.66 -23.54 2.69
C ARG A 296 -11.28 -23.06 3.15
N ARG A 297 -10.56 -23.92 3.87
CA ARG A 297 -9.09 -23.84 3.90
C ARG A 297 -8.55 -24.41 2.58
N LEU A 298 -7.74 -23.63 1.87
CA LEU A 298 -6.86 -24.15 0.83
C LEU A 298 -5.75 -24.95 1.53
N ASP A 299 -5.59 -26.23 1.18
CA ASP A 299 -4.45 -27.03 1.60
C ASP A 299 -3.18 -26.53 0.89
N LEU A 300 -2.46 -25.63 1.56
CA LEU A 300 -1.23 -24.99 1.09
C LEU A 300 0.01 -25.91 1.22
N GLU A 301 -0.17 -27.19 1.57
CA GLU A 301 0.93 -28.15 1.68
C GLU A 301 1.36 -28.76 0.33
N LYS A 302 0.54 -28.62 -0.71
CA LYS A 302 0.85 -29.08 -2.07
C LYS A 302 1.55 -27.98 -2.87
N ALA A 303 2.65 -28.34 -3.53
CA ALA A 303 3.39 -27.43 -4.40
C ALA A 303 2.51 -26.98 -5.58
N ILE A 304 2.24 -25.68 -5.67
CA ILE A 304 1.52 -25.08 -6.80
C ILE A 304 2.58 -24.65 -7.81
N GLY A 305 2.62 -25.34 -8.97
CA GLY A 305 3.45 -24.92 -10.09
C GLY A 305 2.81 -23.73 -10.82
N LEU A 306 3.41 -22.54 -10.73
CA LEU A 306 2.98 -21.36 -11.48
C LEU A 306 3.81 -21.23 -12.77
N LEU A 307 3.15 -21.28 -13.93
CA LEU A 307 3.76 -21.13 -15.27
C LEU A 307 4.01 -19.66 -15.65
N LYS A 308 4.79 -19.40 -16.70
CA LYS A 308 5.20 -18.05 -17.17
C LYS A 308 4.10 -17.24 -17.86
N HIS A 309 2.93 -17.04 -17.24
CA HIS A 309 1.88 -16.18 -17.82
C HIS A 309 1.73 -14.87 -17.01
N ASP A 310 1.31 -13.77 -17.63
CA ASP A 310 1.09 -12.48 -16.96
C ASP A 310 0.19 -12.58 -15.72
N LEU A 311 -0.79 -13.49 -15.76
CA LEU A 311 -1.71 -13.75 -14.66
C LEU A 311 -1.06 -14.45 -13.46
N THR A 312 0.01 -15.21 -13.68
CA THR A 312 0.80 -15.81 -12.60
C THR A 312 1.56 -14.77 -11.80
N THR A 313 1.92 -13.63 -12.41
CA THR A 313 2.55 -12.53 -11.69
C THR A 313 1.59 -11.91 -10.68
N LYS A 314 0.30 -11.75 -11.03
CA LYS A 314 -0.74 -11.25 -10.10
C LYS A 314 -0.94 -12.21 -8.93
N VAL A 315 -1.00 -13.51 -9.21
CA VAL A 315 -1.12 -14.55 -8.19
C VAL A 315 0.10 -14.54 -7.26
N GLN A 316 1.31 -14.53 -7.81
CA GLN A 316 2.54 -14.46 -7.03
C GLN A 316 2.58 -13.21 -6.14
N LEU A 317 2.22 -12.05 -6.68
CA LEU A 317 2.17 -10.80 -5.92
C LEU A 317 1.12 -10.83 -4.81
N ALA A 318 -0.01 -11.51 -5.00
CA ALA A 318 -0.99 -11.70 -3.95
C ALA A 318 -0.44 -12.61 -2.84
N PHE A 319 0.25 -13.71 -3.20
CA PHE A 319 0.92 -14.58 -2.24
C PHE A 319 2.02 -13.87 -1.46
N ASP A 320 2.88 -13.08 -2.14
CA ASP A 320 3.96 -12.32 -1.49
C ASP A 320 3.38 -11.33 -0.45
N ARG A 321 2.23 -10.71 -0.75
CA ARG A 321 1.53 -9.84 0.20
C ARG A 321 0.97 -10.60 1.39
N LEU A 322 0.39 -11.77 1.18
CA LEU A 322 -0.09 -12.60 2.27
C LEU A 322 1.09 -13.07 3.14
N ALA A 323 2.18 -13.52 2.52
CA ALA A 323 3.38 -13.98 3.22
C ALA A 323 4.00 -12.88 4.08
N ALA A 324 4.15 -11.66 3.53
CA ALA A 324 4.68 -10.51 4.27
C ALA A 324 3.86 -10.14 5.52
N HIS A 325 2.56 -10.46 5.55
CA HIS A 325 1.73 -10.26 6.74
C HIS A 325 1.90 -11.38 7.79
N THR A 326 2.36 -12.57 7.39
CA THR A 326 2.47 -13.73 8.30
C THR A 326 3.82 -13.85 9.00
N THR A 327 4.87 -13.26 8.43
CA THR A 327 6.24 -13.24 8.98
C THR A 327 6.39 -12.18 10.06
#